data_AF-A0A2W5TKH9-F1
#
_entry.id   AF-A0A2W5TKH9-F1
#
_cell.length_a   1.000
_cell.length_b   1.000
_cell.length_c   1.000
_cell.angle_alpha   90.00
_cell.angle_beta   90.00
_cell.angle_gamma   90.00
#
_symmetry.space_group_name_H-M   'P 1'
#
loop_
_entity.id
_entity.type
_entity.pdbx_description
1 polymer ?
#
loop_
_entity_poly.entity_id
_entity_poly.type
_entity_poly.pdbx_seq_one_letter_code
_entity_poly.pdbx_strand_id
1 'polypeptide(L)'
;MLAALSMSSRIDSLDATELSSLSTLNEELSKTGPSPISERITRRRQQLEKVAPPPAPAPPAAPLPPVVRAPAPPRSADAREYIDAANALRREKNYDAALARAEACVEMFPENATCWRVLGSVVASIAARDQSTRDQQRARAAYEKFLALAEPGDQHVPRVREILVIDDEDGQPRFAQPRPNPRPAPEPQFEPSRAVHVKVKKGASISVDVPVSLQRLAVGTPDIVDVVPEGGNRLRMTGLKPGTCHVVAWMTNGLRAMWIVEVN
;
A
#
# COMPACT_ATOMS: atom_id res chain seq x y z
N MET A 1 15.82 17.86 -19.89
CA MET A 1 14.76 18.77 -20.40
C MET A 1 13.39 18.08 -20.60
N LEU A 2 13.30 16.80 -20.95
CA LEU A 2 12.01 16.10 -21.14
C LEU A 2 11.14 15.99 -19.87
N ALA A 3 11.72 15.91 -18.67
CA ALA A 3 10.97 15.84 -17.42
C ALA A 3 10.24 17.15 -17.05
N ALA A 4 10.76 18.31 -17.46
CA ALA A 4 10.16 19.61 -17.14
C ALA A 4 8.89 19.88 -17.95
N LEU A 5 8.78 19.31 -19.15
CA LEU A 5 7.61 19.45 -20.02
C LEU A 5 6.40 18.64 -19.51
N SER A 6 6.64 17.47 -18.90
CA SER A 6 5.58 16.58 -18.36
C SER A 6 4.87 17.18 -17.14
N MET A 7 5.58 17.92 -16.28
CA MET A 7 4.94 18.58 -15.13
C MET A 7 4.09 19.79 -15.53
N SER A 8 4.40 20.42 -16.66
CA SER A 8 3.74 21.66 -17.08
C SER A 8 2.27 21.46 -17.46
N SER A 9 1.92 20.32 -18.08
CA SER A 9 0.55 20.00 -18.48
C SER A 9 -0.33 19.55 -17.31
N ARG A 10 0.27 18.97 -16.27
CA ARG A 10 -0.47 18.53 -15.08
C ARG A 10 -1.02 19.70 -14.26
N ILE A 11 -0.32 20.83 -14.22
CA ILE A 11 -0.74 22.01 -13.43
C ILE A 11 -2.11 22.54 -13.90
N ASP A 12 -2.39 22.46 -15.20
CA ASP A 12 -3.63 22.95 -15.78
C ASP A 12 -4.84 22.05 -15.44
N SER A 13 -4.61 20.80 -15.05
CA SER A 13 -5.66 19.85 -14.65
C SER A 13 -5.93 19.76 -13.15
N LEU A 14 -5.15 20.45 -12.31
CA LEU A 14 -5.29 20.36 -10.84
C LEU A 14 -6.57 21.01 -10.34
N ASP A 15 -7.14 20.40 -9.30
CA ASP A 15 -8.26 20.95 -8.53
C ASP A 15 -7.80 21.88 -7.40
N ALA A 16 -8.76 22.50 -6.69
CA ALA A 16 -8.47 23.46 -5.63
C ALA A 16 -7.72 22.84 -4.43
N THR A 17 -7.95 21.56 -4.14
CA THR A 17 -7.33 20.84 -3.03
C THR A 17 -5.87 20.52 -3.35
N GLU A 18 -5.62 20.02 -4.56
CA GLU A 18 -4.26 19.75 -5.04
C GLU A 18 -3.43 21.04 -5.17
N LEU A 19 -4.02 22.14 -5.62
CA LEU A 19 -3.38 23.46 -5.66
C LEU A 19 -3.00 23.99 -4.27
N SER A 20 -3.79 23.69 -3.24
CA SER A 20 -3.44 24.07 -1.87
C SER A 20 -2.20 23.34 -1.36
N SER A 21 -2.00 22.08 -1.77
CA SER A 21 -0.82 21.29 -1.43
C SER A 21 0.46 21.82 -2.11
N LEU A 22 0.31 22.52 -3.24
CA LEU A 22 1.42 23.16 -3.96
C LEU A 22 1.79 24.55 -3.41
N SER A 23 1.04 25.12 -2.47
CA SER A 23 1.35 26.47 -1.97
C SER A 23 2.68 26.52 -1.24
N THR A 24 3.02 25.47 -0.47
CA THR A 24 4.30 25.36 0.24
C THR A 24 5.47 25.31 -0.74
N LEU A 25 5.31 24.56 -1.83
CA LEU A 25 6.33 24.41 -2.88
C LEU A 25 6.49 25.70 -3.70
N ASN A 26 5.39 26.42 -3.94
CA ASN A 26 5.41 27.73 -4.59
C ASN A 26 6.10 28.79 -3.73
N GLU A 27 5.90 28.75 -2.41
CA GLU A 27 6.58 29.65 -1.47
C GLU A 27 8.09 29.41 -1.45
N GLU A 28 8.54 28.15 -1.50
CA GLU A 28 9.97 27.83 -1.63
C GLU A 28 10.56 28.28 -2.96
N LEU A 29 9.86 28.02 -4.08
CA LEU A 29 10.30 28.44 -5.41
C LEU A 29 10.38 29.96 -5.56
N SER A 30 9.50 30.70 -4.87
CA SER A 30 9.51 32.17 -4.90
C SER A 30 10.75 32.80 -4.24
N LYS A 31 11.40 32.08 -3.30
CA LYS A 31 12.64 32.55 -2.65
C LYS A 31 13.83 32.55 -3.62
N THR A 32 13.78 31.73 -4.68
CA THR A 32 14.84 31.63 -5.70
C THR A 32 14.67 32.57 -6.89
N GLY A 33 13.63 33.42 -6.89
CA GLY A 33 13.32 34.35 -7.97
C GLY A 33 12.13 33.92 -8.84
N PRO A 34 11.77 34.72 -9.86
CA PRO A 34 10.59 34.48 -10.67
C PRO A 34 10.74 33.20 -11.50
N SER A 35 9.85 32.22 -11.24
CA SER A 35 9.80 30.95 -11.98
C SER A 35 8.58 30.91 -12.91
N PRO A 36 8.72 30.40 -14.15
CA PRO A 36 7.56 30.20 -15.03
C PRO A 36 6.51 29.24 -14.43
N ILE A 37 6.90 28.39 -13.47
CA ILE A 37 6.00 27.49 -12.75
C ILE A 37 5.14 28.28 -11.74
N SER A 38 5.74 29.22 -10.99
CA SER A 38 5.01 30.03 -10.00
C SER A 38 3.97 30.94 -10.65
N GLU A 39 4.27 31.48 -11.83
CA GLU A 39 3.31 32.28 -12.61
C GLU A 39 2.11 31.44 -13.08
N ARG A 40 2.35 30.20 -13.52
CA ARG A 40 1.28 29.26 -13.93
C ARG A 40 0.38 28.87 -12.77
N ILE A 41 0.95 28.52 -11.61
CA ILE A 41 0.19 28.21 -10.39
C ILE A 41 -0.69 29.41 -9.99
N THR A 42 -0.12 30.62 -10.00
CA THR A 42 -0.85 31.86 -9.67
C THR A 42 -1.99 32.12 -10.65
N ARG A 43 -1.75 31.97 -11.96
CA ARG A 43 -2.76 32.14 -13.01
C ARG A 43 -3.90 31.12 -12.86
N ARG A 44 -3.59 29.86 -12.58
CA ARG A 44 -4.60 28.80 -12.38
C ARG A 44 -5.46 29.08 -11.15
N ARG A 45 -4.85 29.56 -10.06
CA ARG A 45 -5.57 29.97 -8.85
C ARG A 45 -6.58 31.10 -9.14
N GLN A 46 -6.14 32.14 -9.85
CA GLN A 46 -7.02 33.24 -10.26
C GLN A 46 -8.16 32.77 -11.18
N GLN A 47 -7.93 31.78 -12.04
CA GLN A 47 -8.98 31.19 -12.87
C GLN A 47 -10.02 30.43 -12.04
N LEU A 48 -9.59 29.61 -11.07
CA LEU A 48 -10.52 28.89 -10.20
C LEU A 48 -11.30 29.83 -9.28
N GLU A 49 -10.67 30.89 -8.79
CA GLU A 49 -11.31 31.92 -7.97
C GLU A 49 -12.34 32.73 -8.76
N LYS A 50 -12.10 32.99 -10.06
CA LYS A 50 -13.09 33.62 -10.96
C LYS A 50 -14.30 32.74 -11.27
N VAL A 51 -14.15 31.41 -11.20
CA VAL A 51 -15.24 30.46 -11.51
C VAL A 51 -16.08 30.15 -10.28
N ALA A 52 -15.52 30.29 -9.06
CA ALA A 52 -16.27 30.13 -7.84
C ALA A 52 -17.16 31.38 -7.61
N PRO A 53 -18.50 31.27 -7.65
CA PRO A 53 -19.35 32.35 -7.16
C PRO A 53 -18.98 32.62 -5.70
N PRO A 54 -18.98 33.89 -5.25
CA PRO A 54 -18.68 34.21 -3.87
C PRO A 54 -19.58 33.36 -2.97
N PRO A 55 -19.01 32.67 -1.96
CA PRO A 55 -19.82 31.90 -1.02
C PRO A 55 -20.87 32.86 -0.47
N ALA A 56 -22.15 32.49 -0.61
CA ALA A 56 -23.23 33.25 -0.05
C ALA A 56 -22.88 33.57 1.41
N PRO A 57 -23.10 34.82 1.88
CA PRO A 57 -22.79 35.20 3.25
C PRO A 57 -23.39 34.16 4.17
N ALA A 58 -22.54 33.48 4.94
CA ALA A 58 -22.97 32.44 5.84
C ALA A 58 -24.10 33.02 6.71
N PRO A 59 -25.28 32.37 6.78
CA PRO A 59 -26.34 32.83 7.66
C PRO A 59 -25.74 32.98 9.07
N PRO A 60 -26.12 34.03 9.82
CA PRO A 60 -25.62 34.26 11.16
C PRO A 60 -25.78 32.96 11.95
N ALA A 61 -24.65 32.45 12.44
CA ALA A 61 -24.59 31.17 13.12
C ALA A 61 -25.67 31.16 14.20
N ALA A 62 -26.67 30.29 14.01
CA ALA A 62 -27.67 30.06 15.03
C ALA A 62 -26.93 29.73 16.33
N PRO A 63 -27.36 30.27 17.48
CA PRO A 63 -26.76 29.91 18.76
C PRO A 63 -26.73 28.40 18.86
N LEU A 64 -25.52 27.85 18.99
CA LEU A 64 -25.31 26.42 19.11
C LEU A 64 -26.26 25.93 20.22
N PRO A 65 -27.11 24.91 19.96
CA PRO A 65 -27.91 24.33 21.02
C PRO A 65 -26.96 23.96 22.16
N PRO A 66 -27.38 24.14 23.43
CA PRO A 66 -26.58 23.72 24.56
C PRO A 66 -26.13 22.29 24.29
N VAL A 67 -24.81 22.06 24.26
CA VAL A 67 -24.22 20.74 24.05
C VAL A 67 -24.83 19.85 25.12
N VAL A 68 -25.86 19.09 24.73
CA VAL A 68 -26.41 18.03 25.54
C VAL A 68 -25.29 17.02 25.60
N ARG A 69 -24.52 17.10 26.69
CA ARG A 69 -23.45 16.17 27.04
C ARG A 69 -24.03 14.78 26.81
N ALA A 70 -23.50 14.08 25.80
CA ALA A 70 -23.93 12.72 25.52
C ALA A 70 -23.93 11.94 26.83
N PRO A 71 -24.98 11.15 27.12
CA PRO A 71 -25.05 10.39 28.36
C PRO A 71 -23.75 9.61 28.52
N ALA A 72 -23.13 9.77 29.69
CA ALA A 72 -21.89 9.10 30.02
C ALA A 72 -22.02 7.61 29.65
N PRO A 73 -21.09 7.04 28.87
CA PRO A 73 -21.19 5.65 28.47
C PRO A 73 -21.31 4.76 29.71
N PRO A 74 -22.03 3.63 29.61
CA PRO A 74 -22.27 2.75 30.74
C PRO A 74 -20.94 2.37 31.39
N ARG A 75 -20.84 2.61 32.70
CA ARG A 75 -19.65 2.38 33.56
C ARG A 75 -19.21 0.92 33.66
N SER A 76 -19.72 0.03 32.82
CA SER A 76 -19.45 -1.42 32.85
C SER A 76 -18.78 -1.94 31.58
N ALA A 77 -18.50 -1.10 30.59
CA ALA A 77 -17.72 -1.54 29.43
C ALA A 77 -16.25 -1.59 29.84
N ASP A 78 -15.72 -2.78 30.11
CA ASP A 78 -14.30 -2.95 30.38
C ASP A 78 -13.48 -2.44 29.18
N ALA A 79 -12.37 -1.75 29.43
CA ALA A 79 -11.43 -1.31 28.37
C ALA A 79 -11.08 -2.45 27.38
N ARG A 80 -11.10 -3.70 27.89
CA ARG A 80 -10.92 -4.93 27.13
C ARG A 80 -11.88 -5.08 25.95
N GLU A 81 -13.15 -4.72 26.09
CA GLU A 81 -14.13 -4.81 25.01
C GLU A 81 -13.75 -3.88 23.84
N TYR A 82 -13.38 -2.64 24.16
CA TYR A 82 -12.91 -1.68 23.15
C TYR A 82 -11.62 -2.15 22.46
N ILE A 83 -10.68 -2.70 23.24
CA ILE A 83 -9.43 -3.26 22.74
C ILE A 83 -9.69 -4.44 21.77
N ASP A 84 -10.54 -5.38 22.17
CA ASP A 84 -10.83 -6.58 21.39
C ASP A 84 -11.60 -6.22 20.10
N ALA A 85 -12.59 -5.32 20.20
CA ALA A 85 -13.34 -4.81 19.06
C ALA A 85 -12.44 -4.07 18.05
N ALA A 86 -11.58 -3.16 18.53
CA ALA A 86 -10.63 -2.44 17.66
C ALA A 86 -9.66 -3.41 16.96
N ASN A 87 -9.17 -4.43 17.67
CA ASN A 87 -8.29 -5.44 17.08
C ASN A 87 -9.01 -6.37 16.08
N ALA A 88 -10.27 -6.71 16.31
CA ALA A 88 -11.08 -7.49 15.36
C ALA A 88 -11.29 -6.69 14.06
N LEU A 89 -11.77 -5.45 14.17
CA LEU A 89 -12.02 -4.56 13.03
C LEU A 89 -10.73 -4.29 12.23
N ARG A 90 -9.60 -4.11 12.91
CA ARG A 90 -8.30 -3.96 12.24
C ARG A 90 -7.89 -5.21 11.47
N ARG A 91 -8.14 -6.43 12.01
CA ARG A 91 -7.87 -7.70 11.32
C ARG A 91 -8.75 -7.85 10.07
N GLU A 92 -9.97 -7.33 10.11
CA GLU A 92 -10.90 -7.25 8.98
C GLU A 92 -10.55 -6.11 8.00
N LYS A 93 -9.48 -5.34 8.26
CA LYS A 93 -9.06 -4.15 7.50
C LYS A 93 -10.09 -3.02 7.47
N ASN A 94 -11.06 -3.03 8.38
CA ASN A 94 -12.00 -1.92 8.59
C ASN A 94 -11.36 -0.88 9.51
N TYR A 95 -10.40 -0.13 8.97
CA TYR A 95 -9.55 0.75 9.76
C TYR A 95 -10.30 1.95 10.35
N ASP A 96 -11.33 2.47 9.67
CA ASP A 96 -12.10 3.62 10.16
C ASP A 96 -12.90 3.25 11.41
N ALA A 97 -13.57 2.09 11.39
CA ALA A 97 -14.28 1.58 12.56
C ALA A 97 -13.31 1.18 13.68
N ALA A 98 -12.16 0.59 13.34
CA ALA A 98 -11.12 0.25 14.31
C ALA A 98 -10.57 1.50 15.01
N LEU A 99 -10.39 2.59 14.27
CA LEU A 99 -9.92 3.86 14.80
C LEU A 99 -10.92 4.45 15.77
N ALA A 100 -12.19 4.53 15.40
CA ALA A 100 -13.25 5.03 16.28
C ALA A 100 -13.33 4.25 17.60
N ARG A 101 -13.16 2.92 17.56
CA ARG A 101 -13.14 2.08 18.79
C ARG A 101 -11.89 2.31 19.63
N ALA A 102 -10.73 2.46 19.00
CA ALA A 102 -9.49 2.74 19.71
C ALA A 102 -9.47 4.14 20.36
N GLU A 103 -10.03 5.14 19.66
CA GLU A 103 -10.23 6.50 20.19
C GLU A 103 -11.18 6.50 21.39
N ALA A 104 -12.32 5.81 21.28
CA ALA A 104 -13.24 5.65 22.41
C ALA A 104 -12.56 4.96 23.62
N CYS A 105 -11.65 4.01 23.40
CA CYS A 105 -10.89 3.37 24.47
C CYS A 105 -10.04 4.39 25.25
N VAL A 106 -9.28 5.25 24.54
CA VAL A 106 -8.40 6.24 25.20
C VAL A 106 -9.18 7.40 25.82
N GLU A 107 -10.36 7.73 25.30
CA GLU A 107 -11.24 8.76 25.87
C GLU A 107 -11.88 8.27 27.18
N MET A 108 -12.32 7.01 27.21
CA MET A 108 -12.94 6.39 28.38
C MET A 108 -11.93 5.95 29.44
N PHE A 109 -10.75 5.49 29.01
CA PHE A 109 -9.71 4.93 29.87
C PHE A 109 -8.34 5.55 29.57
N PRO A 110 -8.16 6.85 29.86
CA PRO A 110 -6.92 7.57 29.51
C PRO A 110 -5.67 7.04 30.22
N GLU A 111 -5.84 6.41 31.38
CA GLU A 111 -4.75 5.81 32.18
C GLU A 111 -4.41 4.38 31.74
N ASN A 112 -5.23 3.76 30.88
CA ASN A 112 -4.98 2.40 30.43
C ASN A 112 -3.96 2.39 29.29
N ALA A 113 -2.73 1.95 29.59
CA ALA A 113 -1.65 1.83 28.62
C ALA A 113 -2.06 1.00 27.37
N THR A 114 -2.84 -0.07 27.56
CA THR A 114 -3.23 -0.96 26.45
C THR A 114 -4.10 -0.25 25.42
N CYS A 115 -4.97 0.69 25.83
CA CYS A 115 -5.75 1.51 24.89
C CYS A 115 -4.83 2.32 23.96
N TRP A 116 -3.81 2.97 24.53
CA TRP A 116 -2.83 3.76 23.77
C TRP A 116 -2.01 2.90 22.78
N ARG A 117 -1.62 1.70 23.20
CA ARG A 117 -0.95 0.74 22.32
C ARG A 117 -1.82 0.33 21.13
N VAL A 118 -3.10 0.06 21.38
CA VAL A 118 -4.06 -0.31 20.32
C VAL A 118 -4.28 0.85 19.36
N LEU A 119 -4.48 2.07 19.88
CA LEU A 119 -4.58 3.28 19.06
C LEU A 119 -3.36 3.45 18.17
N GLY A 120 -2.14 3.40 18.74
CA GLY A 120 -0.91 3.48 17.96
C GLY A 120 -0.81 2.40 16.87
N SER A 121 -1.29 1.19 17.16
CA SER A 121 -1.29 0.07 16.21
C SER A 121 -2.30 0.23 15.06
N VAL A 122 -3.49 0.76 15.36
CA VAL A 122 -4.51 1.05 14.34
C VAL A 122 -4.05 2.21 13.45
N VAL A 123 -3.62 3.32 14.05
CA VAL A 123 -3.14 4.50 13.30
C VAL A 123 -1.92 4.16 12.45
N ALA A 124 -0.98 3.35 12.96
CA ALA A 124 0.15 2.88 12.14
C ALA A 124 -0.29 2.05 10.92
N SER A 125 -1.39 1.28 11.05
CA SER A 125 -1.93 0.48 9.94
C SER A 125 -2.58 1.37 8.87
N ILE A 126 -3.29 2.42 9.29
CA ILE A 126 -3.83 3.47 8.41
C ILE A 126 -2.69 4.19 7.69
N ALA A 127 -1.70 4.63 8.44
CA ALA A 127 -0.54 5.33 7.93
C ALA A 127 0.22 4.50 6.88
N ALA A 128 0.35 3.18 7.08
CA ALA A 128 0.97 2.29 6.11
C ALA A 128 0.12 2.07 4.85
N ARG A 129 -1.21 2.00 4.98
CA ARG A 129 -2.15 1.91 3.84
C ARG A 129 -2.10 3.17 2.98
N ASP A 130 -2.13 4.33 3.62
CA ASP A 130 -2.31 5.63 2.97
C ASP A 130 -0.99 6.35 2.70
N GLN A 131 0.14 5.76 3.12
CA GLN A 131 1.48 6.37 3.07
C GLN A 131 1.52 7.77 3.70
N SER A 132 0.73 7.98 4.77
CA SER A 132 0.52 9.27 5.42
C SER A 132 1.53 9.53 6.54
N THR A 133 2.42 10.50 6.35
CA THR A 133 3.39 10.93 7.37
C THR A 133 2.72 11.54 8.60
N ARG A 134 1.59 12.23 8.42
CA ARG A 134 0.77 12.78 9.52
C ARG A 134 0.28 11.66 10.45
N ASP A 135 -0.21 10.56 9.87
CA ASP A 135 -0.69 9.44 10.66
C ASP A 135 0.47 8.66 11.30
N GLN A 136 1.64 8.62 10.67
CA GLN A 136 2.85 8.04 11.31
C GLN A 136 3.24 8.81 12.57
N GLN A 137 3.23 10.15 12.53
CA GLN A 137 3.50 10.99 13.70
C GLN A 137 2.45 10.76 14.79
N ARG A 138 1.18 10.64 14.40
CA ARG A 138 0.09 10.35 15.33
C ARG A 138 0.25 8.98 15.99
N ALA A 139 0.66 7.96 15.24
CA ALA A 139 0.95 6.63 15.78
C ALA A 139 2.12 6.67 16.77
N ARG A 140 3.18 7.42 16.45
CA ARG A 140 4.34 7.63 17.32
C ARG A 140 3.92 8.24 18.66
N ALA A 141 3.14 9.32 18.64
CA ALA A 141 2.64 9.98 19.83
C ALA A 141 1.81 9.02 20.72
N ALA A 142 0.98 8.17 20.11
CA ALA A 142 0.21 7.17 20.85
C ALA A 142 1.11 6.10 21.49
N TYR A 143 2.16 5.65 20.81
CA TYR A 143 3.14 4.72 21.37
C TYR A 143 3.99 5.32 22.48
N GLU A 144 4.36 6.59 22.37
CA GLU A 144 5.05 7.32 23.44
C GLU A 144 4.18 7.44 24.69
N LYS A 145 2.87 7.71 24.52
CA LYS A 145 1.89 7.66 25.62
C LYS A 145 1.78 6.27 26.24
N PHE A 146 1.78 5.21 25.43
CA PHE A 146 1.82 3.83 25.94
C PHE A 146 3.08 3.60 26.80
N LEU A 147 4.27 3.97 26.32
CA LEU A 147 5.51 3.77 27.08
C LEU A 147 5.57 4.59 28.38
N ALA A 148 4.89 5.73 28.45
CA ALA A 148 4.80 6.54 29.66
C ALA A 148 3.89 5.90 30.73
N LEU A 149 2.87 5.14 30.32
CA LEU A 149 1.89 4.51 31.22
C LEU A 149 2.17 3.03 31.49
N ALA A 150 2.92 2.36 30.63
CA ALA A 150 3.19 0.93 30.73
C ALA A 150 4.12 0.60 31.90
N GLU A 151 3.83 -0.51 32.57
CA GLU A 151 4.73 -1.04 33.59
C GLU A 151 6.05 -1.52 32.97
N PRO A 152 7.20 -1.42 33.67
CA PRO A 152 8.50 -1.83 33.15
C PRO A 152 8.58 -3.32 32.73
N GLY A 153 7.67 -4.16 33.21
CA GLY A 153 7.58 -5.59 32.89
C GLY A 153 6.59 -5.94 31.76
N ASP A 154 5.91 -4.97 31.15
CA ASP A 154 4.94 -5.26 30.09
C ASP A 154 5.65 -5.85 28.85
N GLN A 155 5.18 -7.02 28.42
CA GLN A 155 5.72 -7.79 27.29
C GLN A 155 5.77 -7.02 25.96
N HIS A 156 4.98 -5.95 25.82
CA HIS A 156 4.90 -5.14 24.61
C HIS A 156 5.88 -3.97 24.60
N VAL A 157 6.46 -3.59 25.74
CA VAL A 157 7.40 -2.47 25.85
C VAL A 157 8.62 -2.64 24.94
N PRO A 158 9.32 -3.79 24.90
CA PRO A 158 10.48 -3.95 24.02
C PRO A 158 10.13 -3.74 22.55
N ARG A 159 8.98 -4.26 22.13
CA ARG A 159 8.48 -4.14 20.76
C ARG A 159 8.11 -2.70 20.41
N VAL A 160 7.46 -1.98 21.31
CA VAL A 160 7.11 -0.57 21.05
C VAL A 160 8.36 0.31 21.04
N ARG A 161 9.34 0.03 21.89
CA ARG A 161 10.65 0.70 21.82
C ARG A 161 11.34 0.45 20.48
N GLU A 162 11.37 -0.78 19.99
CA GLU A 162 11.94 -1.10 18.67
C GLU A 162 11.21 -0.36 17.53
N ILE A 163 9.89 -0.20 17.64
CA ILE A 163 9.09 0.57 16.69
C ILE A 163 9.46 2.07 16.69
N LEU A 164 9.82 2.62 17.86
CA LEU A 164 10.16 4.04 18.04
C LEU A 164 11.63 4.36 17.82
N VAL A 165 12.53 3.39 18.04
CA VAL A 165 13.97 3.49 17.72
C VAL A 165 14.10 3.36 16.21
N ILE A 166 13.86 4.48 15.56
CA ILE A 166 14.19 4.74 14.16
C ILE A 166 15.19 5.89 14.23
N ASP A 167 16.45 5.53 14.52
CA ASP A 167 17.63 6.35 14.24
C ASP A 167 18.25 5.68 12.99
N ASP A 168 18.07 6.25 11.80
CA ASP A 168 19.02 7.14 11.10
C ASP A 168 20.24 6.37 10.54
N GLU A 169 20.25 6.05 9.24
CA GLU A 169 20.96 6.91 8.26
C GLU A 169 20.08 7.79 7.34
N ASP A 170 18.78 7.53 7.18
CA ASP A 170 17.92 8.23 6.19
C ASP A 170 16.71 8.98 6.77
N GLY A 171 16.50 9.00 8.09
CA GLY A 171 15.37 9.69 8.73
C GLY A 171 13.97 9.20 8.33
N GLN A 172 13.85 8.10 7.56
CA GLN A 172 12.56 7.60 7.12
C GLN A 172 11.95 6.61 8.11
N PRO A 173 10.69 6.82 8.55
CA PRO A 173 10.01 5.90 9.43
C PRO A 173 9.83 4.51 8.80
N ARG A 174 10.28 3.45 9.49
CA ARG A 174 10.04 2.04 9.09
C ARG A 174 8.57 1.70 8.87
N PHE A 175 7.63 2.50 9.40
CA PHE A 175 6.20 2.37 9.14
C PHE A 175 5.81 2.55 7.67
N ALA A 176 6.63 3.26 6.88
CA ALA A 176 6.39 3.48 5.45
C ALA A 176 6.82 2.29 4.60
N GLN A 177 7.72 1.44 5.11
CA GLN A 177 8.11 0.25 4.39
C GLN A 177 7.10 -0.84 4.73
N PRO A 178 6.41 -1.43 3.73
CA PRO A 178 5.80 -2.73 3.91
C PRO A 178 6.89 -3.58 4.56
N ARG A 179 6.59 -4.25 5.69
CA ARG A 179 7.52 -5.26 6.19
C ARG A 179 7.95 -6.04 4.96
N PRO A 180 9.26 -6.18 4.65
CA PRO A 180 9.66 -7.09 3.60
C PRO A 180 8.91 -8.37 3.91
N ASN A 181 8.06 -8.81 2.97
CA ASN A 181 7.18 -9.97 3.15
C ASN A 181 7.94 -10.98 3.99
N PRO A 182 7.38 -11.48 5.12
CA PRO A 182 8.11 -12.36 6.04
C PRO A 182 8.94 -13.29 5.18
N ARG A 183 10.28 -13.12 5.28
CA ARG A 183 11.28 -13.60 4.32
C ARG A 183 10.68 -14.84 3.65
N PRO A 184 10.27 -14.77 2.35
CA PRO A 184 9.41 -15.80 1.76
C PRO A 184 9.95 -17.12 2.23
N ALA A 185 9.11 -17.92 2.92
CA ALA A 185 9.51 -19.19 3.54
C ALA A 185 10.52 -19.82 2.58
N PRO A 186 11.76 -20.10 3.05
CA PRO A 186 12.95 -20.25 2.21
C PRO A 186 12.49 -20.92 0.94
N GLU A 187 12.48 -20.12 -0.14
CA GLU A 187 11.79 -20.44 -1.40
C GLU A 187 11.99 -21.94 -1.59
N PRO A 188 10.91 -22.77 -1.46
CA PRO A 188 11.07 -24.20 -1.27
C PRO A 188 12.10 -24.62 -2.28
N GLN A 189 13.23 -25.19 -1.81
CA GLN A 189 14.35 -25.56 -2.66
C GLN A 189 13.79 -26.60 -3.62
N PHE A 190 13.15 -26.10 -4.67
CA PHE A 190 12.50 -26.85 -5.70
C PHE A 190 13.71 -27.29 -6.48
N GLU A 191 14.14 -28.52 -6.21
CA GLU A 191 15.02 -29.21 -7.13
C GLU A 191 14.43 -28.97 -8.53
N PRO A 192 15.17 -28.31 -9.42
CA PRO A 192 14.64 -27.89 -10.70
C PRO A 192 14.08 -29.14 -11.36
N SER A 193 12.74 -29.17 -11.51
CA SER A 193 12.04 -30.24 -12.21
C SER A 193 12.82 -30.49 -13.48
N ARG A 194 13.42 -31.70 -13.62
CA ARG A 194 14.36 -32.03 -14.71
C ARG A 194 13.84 -31.45 -16.02
N ALA A 195 14.62 -30.58 -16.65
CA ALA A 195 14.23 -29.98 -17.91
C ALA A 195 13.99 -31.09 -18.95
N VAL A 196 12.79 -31.13 -19.52
CA VAL A 196 12.44 -32.12 -20.53
C VAL A 196 12.84 -31.59 -21.90
N HIS A 197 13.71 -32.30 -22.60
CA HIS A 197 14.10 -31.95 -23.96
C HIS A 197 13.04 -32.42 -24.95
N VAL A 198 12.58 -31.52 -25.82
CA VAL A 198 11.56 -31.79 -26.84
C VAL A 198 12.10 -31.36 -28.21
N LYS A 199 12.08 -32.25 -29.19
CA LYS A 199 12.49 -31.92 -30.57
C LYS A 199 11.26 -31.71 -31.43
N VAL A 200 11.20 -30.58 -32.14
CA VAL A 200 10.09 -30.21 -33.02
C VAL A 200 10.67 -29.88 -34.40
N LYS A 201 10.00 -30.27 -35.47
CA LYS A 201 10.40 -29.84 -36.83
C LYS A 201 9.81 -28.48 -37.12
N LYS A 202 10.49 -27.63 -37.90
CA LYS A 202 9.93 -26.37 -38.38
C LYS A 202 8.57 -26.61 -39.07
N GLY A 203 7.54 -25.89 -38.62
CA GLY A 203 6.16 -26.00 -39.08
C GLY A 203 5.35 -27.15 -38.48
N ALA A 204 5.96 -28.04 -37.70
CA ALA A 204 5.26 -29.10 -37.00
C ALA A 204 4.80 -28.63 -35.60
N SER A 205 3.70 -29.22 -35.14
CA SER A 205 3.18 -29.01 -33.78
C SER A 205 3.30 -30.31 -32.97
N ILE A 206 3.65 -30.17 -31.69
CA ILE A 206 3.61 -31.25 -30.70
C ILE A 206 2.68 -30.85 -29.56
N SER A 207 1.94 -31.81 -29.01
CA SER A 207 1.14 -31.62 -27.81
C SER A 207 1.84 -32.25 -26.61
N VAL A 208 1.93 -31.51 -25.52
CA VAL A 208 2.50 -31.96 -24.25
C VAL A 208 1.45 -31.85 -23.17
N ASP A 209 1.19 -32.96 -22.46
CA ASP A 209 0.28 -32.95 -21.31
C ASP A 209 1.00 -32.41 -20.07
N VAL A 210 0.30 -31.57 -19.32
CA VAL A 210 0.74 -30.98 -18.05
C VAL A 210 -0.07 -31.67 -16.95
N PRO A 211 0.56 -32.15 -15.85
CA PRO A 211 -0.13 -32.98 -14.86
C PRO A 211 -1.23 -32.23 -14.11
N VAL A 212 -1.14 -30.90 -14.03
CA VAL A 212 -2.07 -30.03 -13.28
C VAL A 212 -2.45 -28.81 -14.13
N SER A 213 -3.57 -28.17 -13.80
CA SER A 213 -4.07 -26.99 -14.48
C SER A 213 -3.02 -25.88 -14.57
N LEU A 214 -2.86 -25.33 -15.78
CA LEU A 214 -1.92 -24.26 -16.06
C LEU A 214 -2.40 -22.93 -15.47
N GLN A 215 -1.51 -22.24 -14.75
CA GLN A 215 -1.77 -20.92 -14.17
C GLN A 215 -1.06 -19.82 -14.96
N ARG A 216 0.20 -20.04 -15.34
CA ARG A 216 1.02 -19.11 -16.14
C ARG A 216 1.94 -19.86 -17.09
N LEU A 217 2.30 -19.19 -18.19
CA LEU A 217 3.23 -19.69 -19.20
C LEU A 217 4.20 -18.58 -19.58
N ALA A 218 5.48 -18.92 -19.72
CA ALA A 218 6.51 -18.03 -20.27
C ALA A 218 7.30 -18.77 -21.34
N VAL A 219 7.54 -18.06 -22.44
CA VAL A 219 8.29 -18.56 -23.60
C VAL A 219 9.49 -17.64 -23.78
N GLY A 220 10.70 -18.21 -23.72
CA GLY A 220 11.94 -17.43 -23.76
C GLY A 220 12.17 -16.72 -25.10
N THR A 221 11.90 -17.41 -26.21
CA THR A 221 12.10 -16.91 -27.58
C THR A 221 10.84 -17.22 -28.42
N PRO A 222 9.80 -16.37 -28.35
CA PRO A 222 8.50 -16.63 -28.99
C PRO A 222 8.56 -16.64 -30.52
N ASP A 223 9.67 -16.22 -31.12
CA ASP A 223 9.89 -16.27 -32.56
C ASP A 223 10.44 -17.62 -33.05
N ILE A 224 10.91 -18.49 -32.14
CA ILE A 224 11.37 -19.86 -32.42
C ILE A 224 10.22 -20.85 -32.24
N VAL A 225 9.43 -20.71 -31.17
CA VAL A 225 8.31 -21.62 -30.84
C VAL A 225 7.08 -20.82 -30.45
N ASP A 226 5.95 -21.12 -31.08
CA ASP A 226 4.63 -20.67 -30.62
C ASP A 226 4.05 -21.70 -29.65
N VAL A 227 3.53 -21.25 -28.50
CA VAL A 227 2.98 -22.13 -27.46
C VAL A 227 1.56 -21.69 -27.13
N VAL A 228 0.60 -22.57 -27.41
CA VAL A 228 -0.82 -22.32 -27.22
C VAL A 228 -1.38 -23.33 -26.21
N PRO A 229 -2.05 -22.90 -25.13
CA PRO A 229 -2.74 -23.82 -24.25
C PRO A 229 -3.97 -24.41 -24.93
N GLU A 230 -4.06 -25.74 -24.99
CA GLU A 230 -5.19 -26.49 -25.52
C GLU A 230 -6.02 -27.04 -24.36
N GLY A 231 -6.70 -26.14 -23.64
CA GLY A 231 -7.46 -26.48 -22.44
C GLY A 231 -6.64 -26.38 -21.16
N GLY A 232 -7.14 -26.96 -20.07
CA GLY A 232 -6.57 -26.76 -18.73
C GLY A 232 -5.20 -27.40 -18.52
N ASN A 233 -4.90 -28.50 -19.22
CA ASN A 233 -3.79 -29.39 -18.91
C ASN A 233 -2.99 -29.84 -20.14
N ARG A 234 -3.10 -29.14 -21.28
CA ARG A 234 -2.33 -29.47 -22.49
C ARG A 234 -1.75 -28.23 -23.12
N LEU A 235 -0.51 -28.33 -23.60
CA LEU A 235 0.19 -27.30 -24.34
C LEU A 235 0.51 -27.79 -25.75
N ARG A 236 0.09 -27.04 -26.76
CA ARG A 236 0.53 -27.24 -28.14
C ARG A 236 1.71 -26.31 -28.42
N MET A 237 2.83 -26.89 -28.82
CA MET A 237 4.05 -26.17 -29.19
C MET A 237 4.29 -26.33 -30.70
N THR A 238 4.43 -25.23 -31.43
CA THR A 238 4.66 -25.22 -32.88
C THR A 238 6.00 -24.59 -33.20
N GLY A 239 6.88 -25.30 -33.91
CA GLY A 239 8.19 -24.76 -34.31
C GLY A 239 8.05 -23.74 -35.44
N LEU A 240 8.47 -22.50 -35.24
CA LEU A 240 8.41 -21.42 -36.23
C LEU A 240 9.74 -21.24 -36.97
N LYS A 241 10.84 -21.16 -36.23
CA LYS A 241 12.21 -20.98 -36.75
C LYS A 241 13.16 -22.00 -36.12
N PRO A 242 14.22 -22.43 -36.82
CA PRO A 242 15.25 -23.28 -36.23
C PRO A 242 15.93 -22.59 -35.04
N GLY A 243 16.20 -23.35 -33.98
CA GLY A 243 16.85 -22.86 -32.77
C GLY A 243 16.33 -23.52 -31.49
N THR A 244 16.81 -23.04 -30.35
CA THR A 244 16.45 -23.59 -29.03
C THR A 244 15.66 -22.55 -28.23
N CYS A 245 14.54 -22.97 -27.64
CA CYS A 245 13.68 -22.14 -26.81
C CYS A 245 13.39 -22.82 -25.47
N HIS A 246 13.39 -22.04 -24.39
CA HIS A 246 12.93 -22.50 -23.08
C HIS A 246 11.45 -22.17 -22.90
N VAL A 247 10.65 -23.16 -22.54
CA VAL A 247 9.24 -22.99 -22.19
C VAL A 247 9.07 -23.32 -20.72
N VAL A 248 8.50 -22.40 -19.96
CA VAL A 248 8.27 -22.55 -18.52
C VAL A 248 6.77 -22.42 -18.24
N ALA A 249 6.20 -23.42 -17.57
CA ALA A 249 4.83 -23.38 -17.10
C ALA A 249 4.76 -23.43 -15.57
N TRP A 250 3.88 -22.61 -15.01
CA TRP A 250 3.49 -22.63 -13.59
C TRP A 250 2.10 -23.23 -13.48
N MET A 251 1.95 -24.21 -12.58
CA MET A 251 0.71 -24.91 -12.31
C MET A 251 0.02 -24.35 -11.06
N THR A 252 -1.29 -24.57 -10.94
CA THR A 252 -2.10 -24.06 -9.80
C THR A 252 -1.70 -24.61 -8.44
N ASN A 253 -1.01 -25.76 -8.39
CA ASN A 253 -0.49 -26.36 -7.17
C ASN A 253 0.91 -25.85 -6.79
N GLY A 254 1.43 -24.84 -7.49
CA GLY A 254 2.77 -24.28 -7.26
C GLY A 254 3.90 -25.06 -7.94
N LEU A 255 3.63 -26.18 -8.61
CA LEU A 255 4.64 -26.88 -9.40
C LEU A 255 5.06 -26.04 -10.61
N ARG A 256 6.32 -26.23 -11.01
CA ARG A 256 6.89 -25.65 -12.23
C ARG A 256 7.38 -26.76 -13.14
N ALA A 257 7.07 -26.65 -14.43
CA ALA A 257 7.62 -27.50 -15.48
C ALA A 257 8.46 -26.66 -16.44
N MET A 258 9.57 -27.23 -16.91
CA MET A 258 10.46 -26.61 -17.88
C MET A 258 10.71 -27.56 -19.04
N TRP A 259 10.54 -27.07 -20.26
CA TRP A 259 10.90 -27.76 -21.48
C TRP A 259 11.98 -26.98 -22.23
N ILE A 260 12.93 -27.72 -22.79
CA ILE A 260 13.92 -27.21 -23.73
C ILE A 260 13.48 -27.69 -25.11
N VAL A 261 12.93 -26.79 -25.90
CA VAL A 261 12.39 -27.10 -27.23
C VAL A 261 13.45 -26.78 -28.28
N GLU A 262 13.90 -27.80 -29.00
CA GLU A 262 14.85 -27.70 -30.10
C GLU A 262 14.07 -27.83 -31.42
N VAL A 263 14.07 -26.76 -32.22
CA VAL A 263 13.43 -26.72 -33.53
C VAL A 263 14.48 -26.98 -34.60
N ASN A 264 14.30 -28.06 -35.36
CA ASN A 264 15.12 -28.43 -36.52
C ASN A 264 14.43 -28.08 -37.83
#